data_AF-A0A6P5RZX0-F1
#
_entry.id   AF-A0A6P5RZX0-F1
#
_cell.length_a   1.000
_cell.length_b   1.000
_cell.length_c   1.000
_cell.angle_alpha   90.00
_cell.angle_beta   90.00
_cell.angle_gamma   90.00
#
_symmetry.space_group_name_H-M   'P 1'
#
loop_
_entity.id
_entity.type
_entity.pdbx_description
1 polymer ?
#
loop_
_entity_poly.entity_id
_entity_poly.type
_entity_poly.pdbx_seq_one_letter_code
_entity_poly.pdbx_strand_id
1 'polypeptide(L)'
;MLEDSVKKLKSPKTSPGPTLSKTQVEFALDFLADWVFESCGSVSFSSLEHPKFRAFLNQVGLPAISRREFTGSRLDARFEEAKAESEARIRDAMFFQVASDGWKNKSFGAFGEDGLVNLTVNLPNGTSLYRRAVFVGGSVPSTYAEEVLWDTVTSICGNVVQQCVGIVADKFKSKALRNLETQNHWMVNLSCQFQGFNSLIKDFSKELPLFKAVTENCFKLANFVNNKSQVRSSFHKYQSQEYGHAGLLRVPLREFEMVNFGSVHVMLEDILSSARALQLVLLDESYKVASMEDPTAREVAEMIGDVGFWNELEAVHSLVKLIKDMAQEIETERPLVGKCLPLWDELRAKVKDWCSNFHIAEEPVEKVIERRFKKNYHPAWAAAFILDPLYLIRDNSGKYLPPFKLLTPEQEKDVDKLITRLVTREEAHIALMELMKWRTEGLDPVYARAVQMKERDPITGKMRIANPQSSRLVWETYLTEFKSLGKVAVRLIFLHATSCGFKCNWSLLRWVSAHGHSRVGMDKAQKLIFIAAHSKLERRDFSCDEDKDAELLALANGAIFCILSRRSIRQRYYWTGEATLRWLVVSITIGP
;
A
#
# COMPACT_ATOMS: atom_id res chain seq x y z
N MET A 1 -22.60 -6.11 82.43
CA MET A 1 -21.14 -6.24 82.25
C MET A 1 -20.87 -6.45 80.77
N LEU A 2 -20.12 -5.51 80.17
CA LEU A 2 -19.28 -5.60 78.96
C LEU A 2 -19.91 -6.28 77.73
N GLU A 3 -20.37 -5.51 76.73
CA GLU A 3 -19.57 -5.14 75.55
C GLU A 3 -18.95 -6.35 74.85
N ASP A 4 -19.49 -6.71 73.68
CA ASP A 4 -18.61 -7.02 72.56
C ASP A 4 -19.24 -6.65 71.22
N SER A 5 -18.54 -5.73 70.56
CA SER A 5 -18.95 -5.00 69.37
C SER A 5 -18.43 -5.68 68.11
N VAL A 6 -19.28 -6.44 67.41
CA VAL A 6 -18.95 -6.85 66.03
C VAL A 6 -19.38 -5.72 65.08
N LYS A 7 -18.44 -4.79 64.86
CA LYS A 7 -18.51 -3.86 63.73
C LYS A 7 -18.58 -4.68 62.43
N LYS A 8 -19.71 -4.58 61.72
CA LYS A 8 -19.81 -4.96 60.30
C LYS A 8 -18.71 -4.22 59.52
N LEU A 9 -17.65 -4.94 59.16
CA LEU A 9 -16.67 -4.51 58.18
C LEU A 9 -17.40 -4.24 56.87
N LYS A 10 -17.65 -2.96 56.58
CA LYS A 10 -17.98 -2.51 55.23
C LYS A 10 -16.78 -2.89 54.36
N SER A 11 -17.04 -3.67 53.32
CA SER A 11 -16.13 -3.84 52.19
C SER A 11 -15.51 -2.49 51.82
N PRO A 12 -14.19 -2.38 51.58
CA PRO A 12 -13.57 -1.12 51.19
C PRO A 12 -14.32 -0.63 49.94
N LYS A 13 -15.00 0.51 50.05
CA LYS A 13 -15.37 1.27 48.87
C LYS A 13 -14.05 1.58 48.18
N THR A 14 -13.93 1.20 46.91
CA THR A 14 -12.89 1.69 46.01
C THR A 14 -12.70 3.18 46.31
N SER A 15 -11.46 3.55 46.67
CA SER A 15 -11.08 4.93 46.93
C SER A 15 -11.65 5.82 45.82
N PRO A 16 -12.22 7.01 46.11
CA PRO A 16 -12.57 7.93 45.05
C PRO A 16 -11.30 8.15 44.23
N GLY A 17 -11.35 7.81 42.95
CA GLY A 17 -10.24 8.01 42.03
C GLY A 17 -9.78 9.47 42.06
N PRO A 18 -8.58 9.76 41.53
CA PRO A 18 -8.06 11.12 41.47
C PRO A 18 -9.13 12.08 40.91
N THR A 19 -9.40 13.16 41.63
CA THR A 19 -10.40 14.16 41.21
C THR A 19 -9.77 15.04 40.14
N LEU A 20 -9.98 14.68 38.87
CA LEU A 20 -9.54 15.48 37.74
C LEU A 20 -10.33 16.80 37.67
N SER A 21 -9.67 17.88 37.25
CA SER A 21 -10.37 19.13 36.93
C SER A 21 -11.25 18.93 35.69
N LYS A 22 -12.29 19.76 35.53
CA LYS A 22 -13.16 19.71 34.34
C LYS A 22 -12.35 19.80 33.04
N THR A 23 -11.33 20.67 33.01
CA THR A 23 -10.47 20.84 31.84
C THR A 23 -9.63 19.59 31.56
N GLN A 24 -9.11 18.92 32.59
CA GLN A 24 -8.36 17.67 32.44
C GLN A 24 -9.25 16.53 31.91
N VAL A 25 -10.51 16.47 32.37
CA VAL A 25 -11.49 15.50 31.86
C VAL A 25 -11.77 15.74 30.38
N GLU A 26 -12.01 17.00 29.97
CA GLU A 26 -12.25 17.33 28.56
C GLU A 26 -11.05 16.97 27.67
N PHE A 27 -9.83 17.35 28.06
CA PHE A 27 -8.63 16.99 27.29
C PHE A 27 -8.43 15.48 27.19
N ALA A 28 -8.67 14.73 28.27
CA ALA A 28 -8.56 13.27 28.23
C ALA A 28 -9.59 12.63 27.31
N LEU A 29 -10.81 13.17 27.26
CA LEU A 29 -11.85 12.71 26.33
C LEU A 29 -11.52 13.09 24.88
N ASP A 30 -10.92 14.26 24.65
CA ASP A 30 -10.46 14.68 23.32
C ASP A 30 -9.33 13.77 22.81
N PHE A 31 -8.30 13.49 23.62
CA PHE A 31 -7.26 12.54 23.24
C PHE A 31 -7.81 11.13 22.98
N LEU A 32 -8.79 10.69 23.76
CA LEU A 32 -9.45 9.42 23.52
C LEU A 32 -10.26 9.42 22.23
N ALA A 33 -10.95 10.52 21.93
CA ALA A 33 -11.70 10.68 20.69
C ALA A 33 -10.77 10.68 19.48
N ASP A 34 -9.66 11.43 19.55
CA ASP A 34 -8.64 11.49 18.52
C ASP A 34 -8.09 10.08 18.23
N TRP A 35 -7.70 9.33 19.27
CA TRP A 35 -7.26 7.94 19.11
C TRP A 35 -8.31 7.05 18.43
N VAL A 36 -9.58 7.13 18.85
CA VAL A 36 -10.67 6.34 18.27
C VAL A 36 -10.91 6.70 16.80
N PHE A 37 -10.90 7.98 16.47
CA PHE A 37 -11.13 8.46 15.10
C PHE A 37 -9.96 8.07 14.18
N GLU A 38 -8.73 8.25 14.65
CA GLU A 38 -7.50 7.88 13.93
C GLU A 38 -7.39 6.37 13.67
N SER A 39 -7.86 5.55 14.61
CA SER A 39 -7.94 4.10 14.46
C SER A 39 -8.93 3.65 13.38
N CYS A 40 -9.78 4.53 12.82
CA CYS A 40 -10.56 4.28 11.60
C CYS A 40 -11.28 2.91 11.54
N GLY A 41 -11.92 2.50 12.64
CA GLY A 41 -12.69 1.25 12.74
C GLY A 41 -11.99 0.11 13.49
N SER A 42 -10.68 0.17 13.72
CA SER A 42 -9.96 -0.82 14.55
C SER A 42 -10.48 -0.82 15.99
N VAL A 43 -10.76 0.37 16.52
CA VAL A 43 -11.48 0.54 17.78
C VAL A 43 -12.95 0.81 17.47
N SER A 44 -13.79 -0.20 17.74
CA SER A 44 -15.24 -0.04 17.55
C SER A 44 -15.82 0.92 18.60
N PHE A 45 -16.82 1.72 18.23
CA PHE A 45 -17.56 2.54 19.21
C PHE A 45 -18.20 1.71 20.32
N SER A 46 -18.54 0.44 20.05
CA SER A 46 -19.01 -0.51 21.08
C SER A 46 -17.93 -0.88 22.09
N SER A 47 -16.65 -0.83 21.72
CA SER A 47 -15.53 -1.07 22.64
C SER A 47 -15.49 -0.02 23.75
N LEU A 48 -15.93 1.21 23.47
CA LEU A 48 -16.01 2.30 24.44
C LEU A 48 -17.11 2.07 25.50
N GLU A 49 -18.10 1.24 25.21
CA GLU A 49 -19.19 0.87 26.14
C GLU A 49 -18.86 -0.40 26.94
N HIS A 50 -17.71 -1.04 26.69
CA HIS A 50 -17.35 -2.30 27.33
C HIS A 50 -17.24 -2.12 28.87
N PRO A 51 -17.85 -3.01 29.68
CA PRO A 51 -17.92 -2.83 31.15
C PRO A 51 -16.56 -2.68 31.83
N LYS A 52 -15.53 -3.39 31.34
CA LYS A 52 -14.16 -3.28 31.88
C LYS A 52 -13.49 -1.96 31.51
N PHE A 53 -13.76 -1.43 30.31
CA PHE A 53 -13.25 -0.12 29.92
C PHE A 53 -13.92 0.99 30.74
N ARG A 54 -15.22 0.90 30.96
CA ARG A 54 -15.94 1.80 31.88
C ARG A 54 -15.39 1.73 33.31
N ALA A 55 -15.09 0.53 33.82
CA ALA A 55 -14.47 0.38 35.14
C ALA A 55 -13.07 1.02 35.19
N PHE A 56 -12.27 0.89 34.12
CA PHE A 56 -10.98 1.56 33.98
C PHE A 56 -11.13 3.09 34.00
N LEU A 57 -12.04 3.66 33.20
CA LEU A 57 -12.30 5.11 33.18
C LEU A 57 -12.66 5.64 34.57
N ASN A 58 -13.57 4.94 35.27
CA ASN A 58 -13.95 5.30 36.63
C ASN A 58 -12.74 5.26 37.59
N GLN A 59 -11.84 4.29 37.42
CA GLN A 59 -10.63 4.16 38.26
C GLN A 59 -9.64 5.31 38.05
N VAL A 60 -9.54 5.82 36.82
CA VAL A 60 -8.66 6.96 36.48
C VAL A 60 -9.34 8.33 36.66
N GLY A 61 -10.57 8.38 37.15
CA GLY A 61 -11.31 9.62 37.42
C GLY A 61 -12.05 10.21 36.21
N LEU A 62 -12.23 9.44 35.13
CA LEU A 62 -12.96 9.86 33.93
C LEU A 62 -14.42 9.39 33.96
N PRO A 63 -15.35 10.19 33.40
CA PRO A 63 -16.76 9.82 33.30
C PRO A 63 -16.96 8.67 32.30
N ALA A 64 -18.12 8.02 32.39
CA ALA A 64 -18.54 7.06 31.38
C ALA A 64 -18.76 7.77 30.02
N ILE A 65 -18.30 7.15 28.94
CA ILE A 65 -18.37 7.72 27.59
C ILE A 65 -19.79 7.62 27.04
N SER A 66 -20.24 8.71 26.42
CA SER A 66 -21.46 8.72 25.61
C SER A 66 -21.13 8.45 24.15
N ARG A 67 -21.61 7.31 23.61
CA ARG A 67 -21.47 7.01 22.18
C ARG A 67 -22.10 8.09 21.28
N ARG A 68 -23.18 8.73 21.73
CA ARG A 68 -23.85 9.80 20.95
C ARG A 68 -22.96 11.03 20.82
N GLU A 69 -22.18 11.34 21.84
CA GLU A 69 -21.26 12.46 21.86
C GLU A 69 -20.06 12.21 20.93
N PHE A 70 -19.46 11.03 21.02
CA PHE A 70 -18.33 10.61 20.18
C PHE A 70 -18.71 10.45 18.70
N THR A 71 -19.93 10.01 18.41
CA THR A 71 -20.42 9.83 17.02
C THR A 71 -21.22 11.03 16.49
N GLY A 72 -21.23 12.13 17.22
CA GLY A 72 -21.97 13.36 16.90
C GLY A 72 -21.07 14.56 17.06
N SER A 73 -21.28 15.35 18.11
CA SER A 73 -20.64 16.66 18.29
C SER A 73 -19.11 16.62 18.27
N ARG A 74 -18.46 15.62 18.91
CA ARG A 74 -16.99 15.56 18.91
C ARG A 74 -16.42 15.18 17.54
N LEU A 75 -17.07 14.25 16.83
CA LEU A 75 -16.69 13.88 15.48
C LEU A 75 -16.86 15.05 14.50
N ASP A 76 -18.00 15.75 14.58
CA ASP A 76 -18.29 16.89 13.72
C ASP A 76 -17.31 18.05 13.98
N ALA A 77 -17.02 18.36 15.24
CA ALA A 77 -16.07 19.41 15.61
C ALA A 77 -14.65 19.09 15.10
N ARG A 78 -14.15 17.87 15.35
CA ARG A 78 -12.83 17.45 14.87
C ARG A 78 -12.74 17.40 13.35
N PHE A 79 -13.80 16.98 12.68
CA PHE A 79 -13.85 16.99 11.22
C PHE A 79 -13.76 18.40 10.65
N GLU A 80 -14.56 19.35 11.16
CA GLU A 80 -14.51 20.73 10.66
C GLU A 80 -13.18 21.42 10.98
N GLU A 81 -12.57 21.12 12.13
CA GLU A 81 -11.21 21.59 12.47
C GLU A 81 -10.17 21.09 11.45
N ALA A 82 -10.08 19.77 11.26
CA ALA A 82 -9.12 19.17 10.32
C ALA A 82 -9.38 19.63 8.87
N LYS A 83 -10.65 19.80 8.50
CA LYS A 83 -11.04 20.31 7.18
C LYS A 83 -10.64 21.77 6.99
N ALA A 84 -10.89 22.63 7.98
CA ALA A 84 -10.53 24.03 7.92
C ALA A 84 -9.00 24.21 7.81
N GLU A 85 -8.23 23.43 8.57
CA GLU A 85 -6.77 23.43 8.46
C GLU A 85 -6.32 22.97 7.05
N SER A 86 -6.87 21.86 6.57
CA SER A 86 -6.55 21.34 5.24
C SER A 86 -6.87 22.36 4.14
N GLU A 87 -8.02 23.02 4.20
CA GLU A 87 -8.43 24.02 3.23
C GLU A 87 -7.58 25.29 3.31
N ALA A 88 -7.14 25.71 4.51
CA ALA A 88 -6.18 26.81 4.66
C ALA A 88 -4.84 26.49 3.98
N ARG A 89 -4.28 25.30 4.24
CA ARG A 89 -3.01 24.87 3.65
C ARG A 89 -3.06 24.75 2.13
N ILE A 90 -4.19 24.32 1.56
CA ILE A 90 -4.39 24.26 0.11
C ILE A 90 -4.50 25.67 -0.48
N ARG A 91 -5.22 26.58 0.19
CA ARG A 91 -5.39 27.97 -0.26
C ARG A 91 -4.08 28.75 -0.29
N ASP A 92 -3.20 28.48 0.67
CA ASP A 92 -1.88 29.12 0.78
C ASP A 92 -0.86 28.54 -0.23
N ALA A 93 -1.15 27.38 -0.82
CA ALA A 93 -0.28 26.76 -1.80
C ALA A 93 -0.41 27.43 -3.17
N MET A 94 0.73 27.79 -3.77
CA MET A 94 0.77 28.40 -5.11
C MET A 94 0.22 27.50 -6.21
N PHE A 95 0.41 26.19 -6.07
CA PHE A 95 -0.08 25.14 -6.96
C PHE A 95 -0.07 23.80 -6.22
N PHE A 96 -0.74 22.80 -6.77
CA PHE A 96 -0.81 21.46 -6.21
C PHE A 96 -0.99 20.39 -7.29
N GLN A 97 -0.84 19.13 -6.88
CA GLN A 97 -1.14 17.96 -7.71
C GLN A 97 -2.23 17.13 -7.04
N VAL A 98 -3.23 16.68 -7.78
CA VAL A 98 -4.24 15.73 -7.27
C VAL A 98 -3.71 14.31 -7.41
N ALA A 99 -3.90 13.49 -6.39
CA ALA A 99 -3.58 12.08 -6.39
C ALA A 99 -4.85 11.25 -6.16
N SER A 100 -4.99 10.14 -6.88
CA SER A 100 -6.18 9.30 -6.78
C SER A 100 -5.87 7.80 -6.85
N ASP A 101 -6.33 7.05 -5.86
CA ASP A 101 -6.10 5.62 -5.71
C ASP A 101 -7.40 4.86 -5.45
N GLY A 102 -7.46 3.58 -5.82
CA GLY A 102 -8.62 2.72 -5.56
C GLY A 102 -9.52 2.48 -6.77
N TRP A 103 -9.14 2.97 -7.96
CA TRP A 103 -9.88 2.70 -9.20
C TRP A 103 -9.69 1.27 -9.71
N LYS A 104 -8.62 0.59 -9.27
CA LYS A 104 -8.37 -0.81 -9.56
C LYS A 104 -9.06 -1.69 -8.51
N ASN A 105 -10.00 -2.51 -8.95
CA ASN A 105 -10.73 -3.42 -8.08
C ASN A 105 -9.77 -4.41 -7.39
N LYS A 106 -9.82 -4.47 -6.06
CA LYS A 106 -9.02 -5.38 -5.24
C LYS A 106 -9.84 -6.64 -5.03
N SER A 107 -9.61 -7.66 -5.83
CA SER A 107 -10.27 -8.96 -5.70
C SER A 107 -9.68 -9.76 -4.52
N PHE A 108 -9.87 -9.27 -3.30
CA PHE A 108 -9.62 -10.04 -2.08
C PHE A 108 -10.98 -10.39 -1.46
N GLY A 109 -11.38 -11.66 -1.54
CA GLY A 109 -12.56 -12.17 -0.82
C GLY A 109 -13.86 -12.25 -1.64
N ALA A 110 -14.62 -13.30 -1.36
CA ALA A 110 -15.79 -13.75 -2.11
C ALA A 110 -17.10 -12.95 -1.87
N PHE A 111 -17.00 -11.67 -1.49
CA PHE A 111 -18.16 -10.79 -1.34
C PHE A 111 -17.89 -9.53 -2.15
N GLY A 112 -18.81 -9.20 -3.07
CA GLY A 112 -18.66 -8.04 -3.96
C GLY A 112 -18.48 -6.77 -3.15
N GLU A 113 -17.26 -6.25 -3.13
CA GLU A 113 -16.90 -5.04 -2.38
C GLU A 113 -17.16 -3.79 -3.23
N ASP A 114 -17.80 -2.79 -2.61
CA ASP A 114 -17.75 -1.42 -3.11
C ASP A 114 -16.30 -0.93 -3.00
N GLY A 115 -15.73 -0.52 -4.13
CA GLY A 115 -14.40 0.07 -4.17
C GLY A 115 -14.40 1.42 -3.48
N LEU A 116 -13.38 1.69 -2.66
CA LEU A 116 -13.13 3.02 -2.12
C LEU A 116 -12.10 3.73 -2.98
N VAL A 117 -12.49 4.83 -3.63
CA VAL A 117 -11.58 5.72 -4.32
C VAL A 117 -11.19 6.85 -3.38
N ASN A 118 -9.90 7.02 -3.16
CA ASN A 118 -9.34 8.11 -2.37
C ASN A 118 -8.87 9.23 -3.28
N LEU A 119 -9.07 10.46 -2.82
CA LEU A 119 -8.54 11.67 -3.44
C LEU A 119 -7.68 12.42 -2.42
N THR A 120 -6.45 12.69 -2.80
CA THR A 120 -5.46 13.41 -1.99
C THR A 120 -4.87 14.57 -2.81
N VAL A 121 -4.31 15.54 -2.11
CA VAL A 121 -3.70 16.75 -2.69
C VAL A 121 -2.25 16.82 -2.22
N ASN A 122 -1.31 16.80 -3.17
CA ASN A 122 0.10 16.99 -2.90
C ASN A 122 0.47 18.47 -3.04
N LEU A 123 1.04 19.02 -1.97
CA LEU A 123 1.50 20.39 -1.89
C LEU A 123 3.00 20.47 -2.19
N PRO A 124 3.50 21.61 -2.68
CA PRO A 124 4.86 21.72 -3.18
C PRO A 124 5.90 21.89 -2.05
N ASN A 125 5.45 21.95 -0.80
CA ASN A 125 6.29 21.79 0.39
C ASN A 125 6.52 20.30 0.75
N GLY A 126 6.03 19.36 -0.07
CA GLY A 126 6.16 17.93 0.15
C GLY A 126 5.14 17.33 1.11
N THR A 127 4.15 18.12 1.57
CA THR A 127 3.04 17.61 2.38
C THR A 127 1.90 17.10 1.50
N SER A 128 1.18 16.08 1.97
CA SER A 128 0.00 15.56 1.30
C SER A 128 -1.20 15.65 2.21
N LEU A 129 -2.33 16.06 1.66
CA LEU A 129 -3.58 16.28 2.38
C LEU A 129 -4.66 15.37 1.83
N TYR A 130 -5.43 14.75 2.71
CA TYR A 130 -6.60 14.00 2.29
C TYR A 130 -7.73 14.94 1.89
N ARG A 131 -8.37 14.72 0.73
CA ARG A 131 -9.48 15.56 0.27
C ARG A 131 -10.82 14.91 0.49
N ARG A 132 -11.05 13.72 -0.07
CA ARG A 132 -12.32 13.00 0.05
C ARG A 132 -12.22 11.54 -0.36
N ALA A 133 -13.20 10.76 0.07
CA ALA A 133 -13.45 9.39 -0.34
C ALA A 133 -14.70 9.31 -1.23
N VAL A 134 -14.61 8.55 -2.32
CA VAL A 134 -15.72 8.25 -3.24
C VAL A 134 -15.95 6.75 -3.22
N PHE A 135 -17.14 6.33 -2.80
CA PHE A 135 -17.55 4.93 -2.83
C PHE A 135 -18.05 4.58 -4.23
N VAL A 136 -17.50 3.54 -4.82
CA VAL A 136 -17.83 3.11 -6.18
C VAL A 136 -18.26 1.64 -6.20
N GLY A 137 -19.44 1.37 -6.75
CA GLY A 137 -19.91 0.00 -6.94
C GLY A 137 -19.39 -0.60 -8.24
N GLY A 138 -18.74 -1.76 -8.18
CA GLY A 138 -18.37 -2.55 -9.35
C GLY A 138 -17.37 -1.89 -10.31
N SER A 139 -17.46 -2.23 -11.61
CA SER A 139 -16.55 -1.71 -12.63
C SER A 139 -16.93 -0.31 -13.08
N VAL A 140 -16.10 0.66 -12.73
CA VAL A 140 -16.30 2.07 -13.07
C VAL A 140 -15.82 2.40 -14.49
N PRO A 141 -16.59 3.14 -15.31
CA PRO A 141 -16.15 3.62 -16.63
C PRO A 141 -15.14 4.76 -16.52
N SER A 142 -14.31 4.94 -17.55
CA SER A 142 -13.29 6.00 -17.54
C SER A 142 -13.88 7.42 -17.53
N THR A 143 -15.07 7.62 -18.09
CA THR A 143 -15.75 8.92 -18.12
C THR A 143 -16.13 9.39 -16.72
N TYR A 144 -16.64 8.48 -15.89
CA TYR A 144 -16.94 8.78 -14.49
C TYR A 144 -15.68 9.13 -13.69
N ALA A 145 -14.57 8.41 -13.93
CA ALA A 145 -13.30 8.77 -13.31
C ALA A 145 -12.84 10.18 -13.74
N GLU A 146 -13.04 10.53 -15.01
CA GLU A 146 -12.77 11.87 -15.55
C GLU A 146 -13.59 12.95 -14.84
N GLU A 147 -14.91 12.73 -14.69
CA GLU A 147 -15.83 13.62 -13.98
C GLU A 147 -15.44 13.80 -12.52
N VAL A 148 -15.16 12.70 -11.80
CA VAL A 148 -14.77 12.76 -10.37
C VAL A 148 -13.45 13.51 -10.18
N LEU A 149 -12.47 13.25 -11.04
CA LEU A 149 -11.16 13.93 -10.98
C LEU A 149 -11.33 15.43 -11.28
N TRP A 150 -12.07 15.77 -12.32
CA TRP A 150 -12.30 17.16 -12.70
C TRP A 150 -13.13 17.93 -11.67
N ASP A 151 -14.19 17.34 -11.14
CA ASP A 151 -14.99 17.90 -10.04
C ASP A 151 -14.13 18.17 -8.79
N THR A 152 -13.16 17.30 -8.51
CA THR A 152 -12.22 17.52 -7.41
C THR A 152 -11.34 18.73 -7.65
N VAL A 153 -10.82 18.88 -8.88
CA VAL A 153 -9.98 20.03 -9.27
C VAL A 153 -10.76 21.33 -9.18
N THR A 154 -11.96 21.39 -9.77
CA THR A 154 -12.79 22.60 -9.77
C THR A 154 -13.30 22.95 -8.36
N SER A 155 -13.61 21.95 -7.54
CA SER A 155 -13.98 22.15 -6.13
C SER A 155 -12.86 22.81 -5.31
N ILE A 156 -11.60 22.50 -5.60
CA ILE A 156 -10.45 23.09 -4.90
C ILE A 156 -10.09 24.46 -5.47
N CYS A 157 -9.95 24.55 -6.80
CA CYS A 157 -9.44 25.75 -7.47
C CYS A 157 -10.47 26.88 -7.60
N GLY A 158 -11.77 26.57 -7.48
CA GLY A 158 -12.84 27.50 -7.86
C GLY A 158 -12.64 28.00 -9.30
N ASN A 159 -12.25 29.26 -9.44
CA ASN A 159 -12.05 29.91 -10.74
C ASN A 159 -10.61 29.80 -11.30
N VAL A 160 -9.61 29.41 -10.49
CA VAL A 160 -8.18 29.41 -10.88
C VAL A 160 -7.66 27.99 -11.10
N VAL A 161 -8.22 27.30 -12.09
CA VAL A 161 -7.91 25.88 -12.37
C VAL A 161 -6.44 25.60 -12.70
N GLN A 162 -5.67 26.62 -13.08
CA GLN A 162 -4.22 26.51 -13.33
C GLN A 162 -3.39 26.26 -12.06
N GLN A 163 -3.97 26.39 -10.87
CA GLN A 163 -3.31 25.97 -9.63
C GLN A 163 -3.11 24.44 -9.57
N CYS A 164 -3.98 23.66 -10.20
CA CYS A 164 -3.76 22.23 -10.34
C CYS A 164 -2.85 21.97 -11.55
N VAL A 165 -1.62 21.54 -11.28
CA VAL A 165 -0.60 21.32 -12.33
C VAL A 165 -0.53 19.88 -12.82
N GLY A 166 -1.30 18.97 -12.24
CA GLY A 166 -1.31 17.57 -12.67
C GLY A 166 -2.10 16.65 -11.77
N ILE A 167 -2.34 15.44 -12.28
CA ILE A 167 -3.07 14.37 -11.61
C ILE A 167 -2.25 13.09 -11.67
N VAL A 168 -2.10 12.37 -10.56
CA VAL A 168 -1.53 11.01 -10.55
C VAL A 168 -2.57 9.99 -10.13
N ALA A 169 -2.79 8.92 -10.91
CA ALA A 169 -3.77 7.88 -10.59
C ALA A 169 -3.28 6.45 -10.85
N ASP A 170 -3.84 5.48 -10.13
CA ASP A 170 -3.54 4.04 -10.24
C ASP A 170 -4.12 3.39 -11.53
N LYS A 171 -5.09 4.04 -12.18
CA LYS A 171 -5.76 3.53 -13.38
C LYS A 171 -6.07 4.64 -14.40
N PHE A 172 -6.65 4.23 -15.53
CA PHE A 172 -7.20 5.08 -16.59
C PHE A 172 -6.21 6.01 -17.30
N LYS A 173 -4.91 5.71 -17.23
CA LYS A 173 -3.86 6.45 -17.97
C LYS A 173 -4.22 6.72 -19.43
N SER A 174 -4.62 5.68 -20.17
CA SER A 174 -4.86 5.76 -21.62
C SER A 174 -6.17 6.44 -22.03
N LYS A 175 -7.04 6.78 -21.07
CA LYS A 175 -8.34 7.42 -21.32
C LYS A 175 -8.47 8.69 -20.48
N ALA A 176 -8.96 8.57 -19.23
CA ALA A 176 -9.29 9.71 -18.38
C ALA A 176 -8.11 10.68 -18.19
N LEU A 177 -6.94 10.17 -17.80
CA LEU A 177 -5.77 11.02 -17.55
C LEU A 177 -5.29 11.73 -18.83
N ARG A 178 -5.20 10.99 -19.94
CA ARG A 178 -4.80 11.53 -21.23
C ARG A 178 -5.79 12.57 -21.77
N ASN A 179 -7.09 12.31 -21.63
CA ASN A 179 -8.13 13.24 -22.07
C ASN A 179 -8.06 14.54 -21.27
N LEU A 180 -7.99 14.46 -19.94
CA LEU A 180 -7.85 15.63 -19.06
C LEU A 180 -6.60 16.44 -19.39
N GLU A 181 -5.48 15.80 -19.68
CA GLU A 181 -4.24 16.46 -20.06
C GLU A 181 -4.31 17.10 -21.45
N THR A 182 -5.03 16.47 -22.38
CA THR A 182 -5.25 17.02 -23.73
C THR A 182 -6.14 18.27 -23.69
N GLN A 183 -7.15 18.27 -22.81
CA GLN A 183 -8.05 19.41 -22.60
C GLN A 183 -7.38 20.54 -21.81
N ASN A 184 -6.45 20.21 -20.92
CA ASN A 184 -5.78 21.16 -20.03
C ASN A 184 -4.25 21.09 -20.23
N HIS A 185 -3.74 21.79 -21.24
CA HIS A 185 -2.36 21.66 -21.71
C HIS A 185 -1.27 21.98 -20.67
N TRP A 186 -1.60 22.73 -19.61
CA TRP A 186 -0.69 23.05 -18.51
C TRP A 186 -0.54 21.90 -17.49
N MET A 187 -1.40 20.88 -17.54
CA MET A 187 -1.36 19.74 -16.64
C MET A 187 -0.35 18.68 -17.08
N VAL A 188 0.13 17.92 -16.11
CA VAL A 188 0.94 16.72 -16.30
C VAL A 188 0.25 15.56 -15.58
N ASN A 189 -0.38 14.67 -16.34
CA ASN A 189 -1.16 13.57 -15.76
C ASN A 189 -0.40 12.24 -15.86
N LEU A 190 -0.29 11.55 -14.74
CA LEU A 190 0.66 10.46 -14.55
C LEU A 190 -0.04 9.19 -14.08
N SER A 191 0.43 8.05 -14.59
CA SER A 191 0.11 6.77 -13.99
C SER A 191 1.00 6.51 -12.77
N CYS A 192 0.40 5.99 -11.71
CA CYS A 192 1.09 5.58 -10.50
C CYS A 192 2.19 4.53 -10.78
N GLN A 193 3.42 4.81 -10.37
CA GLN A 193 4.56 3.90 -10.58
C GLN A 193 4.48 2.64 -9.73
N PHE A 194 3.95 2.73 -8.50
CA PHE A 194 3.67 1.54 -7.69
C PHE A 194 2.79 0.55 -8.46
N GLN A 195 1.73 1.03 -9.09
CA GLN A 195 0.86 0.19 -9.92
C GLN A 195 1.54 -0.23 -11.22
N GLY A 196 2.38 0.63 -11.81
CA GLY A 196 3.21 0.31 -12.97
C GLY A 196 4.11 -0.92 -12.74
N PHE A 197 4.81 -0.95 -11.61
CA PHE A 197 5.70 -2.04 -11.19
C PHE A 197 4.92 -3.31 -10.83
N ASN A 198 3.87 -3.20 -10.00
CA ASN A 198 3.02 -4.36 -9.67
C ASN A 198 2.36 -5.00 -10.90
N SER A 199 2.13 -4.22 -11.97
CA SER A 199 1.59 -4.76 -13.22
C SER A 199 2.59 -5.61 -14.01
N LEU A 200 3.90 -5.49 -13.75
CA LEU A 200 4.92 -6.33 -14.37
C LEU A 200 4.75 -7.80 -13.99
N ILE A 201 4.40 -8.09 -12.73
CA ILE A 201 4.15 -9.46 -12.26
C ILE A 201 3.08 -10.13 -13.13
N LYS A 202 2.03 -9.39 -13.47
CA LYS A 202 0.97 -9.86 -14.37
C LYS A 202 1.46 -10.03 -15.82
N ASP A 203 2.35 -9.17 -16.30
CA ASP A 203 2.89 -9.33 -17.66
C ASP A 203 3.84 -10.53 -17.74
N PHE A 204 4.74 -10.70 -16.78
CA PHE A 204 5.63 -11.85 -16.69
C PHE A 204 4.85 -13.16 -16.61
N SER A 205 3.83 -13.22 -15.74
CA SER A 205 2.95 -14.38 -15.62
C SER A 205 2.24 -14.76 -16.93
N LYS A 206 1.97 -13.78 -17.79
CA LYS A 206 1.27 -14.01 -19.07
C LYS A 206 2.21 -14.34 -20.22
N GLU A 207 3.41 -13.79 -20.21
CA GLU A 207 4.26 -13.75 -21.39
C GLU A 207 5.50 -14.65 -21.26
N LEU A 208 5.91 -15.02 -20.05
CA LEU A 208 7.03 -15.92 -19.83
C LEU A 208 6.55 -17.38 -19.65
N PRO A 209 7.01 -18.33 -20.49
CA PRO A 209 6.66 -19.75 -20.36
C PRO A 209 7.03 -20.34 -18.99
N LEU A 210 8.15 -19.88 -18.41
CA LEU A 210 8.63 -20.30 -17.09
C LEU A 210 7.55 -20.12 -16.01
N PHE A 211 6.86 -18.98 -15.98
CA PHE A 211 5.80 -18.71 -15.00
C PHE A 211 4.65 -19.71 -15.13
N LYS A 212 4.26 -20.03 -16.37
CA LYS A 212 3.19 -20.99 -16.64
C LYS A 212 3.58 -22.40 -16.19
N ALA A 213 4.77 -22.87 -16.57
CA ALA A 213 5.27 -24.19 -16.21
C ALA A 213 5.36 -24.39 -14.69
N VAL A 214 6.00 -23.44 -13.99
CA VAL A 214 6.13 -23.47 -12.52
C VAL A 214 4.75 -23.46 -11.84
N THR A 215 3.82 -22.63 -12.34
CA THR A 215 2.46 -22.55 -11.79
C THR A 215 1.73 -23.89 -11.94
N GLU A 216 1.74 -24.49 -13.13
CA GLU A 216 1.09 -25.78 -13.41
C GLU A 216 1.68 -26.92 -12.56
N ASN A 217 3.00 -26.97 -12.44
CA ASN A 217 3.72 -27.96 -11.62
C ASN A 217 3.37 -27.81 -10.14
N CYS A 218 3.38 -26.58 -9.62
CA CYS A 218 3.02 -26.30 -8.23
C CYS A 218 1.55 -26.63 -7.94
N PHE A 219 0.64 -26.34 -8.87
CA PHE A 219 -0.76 -26.74 -8.75
C PHE A 219 -0.93 -28.25 -8.65
N LYS A 220 -0.20 -29.00 -9.48
CA LYS A 220 -0.24 -30.46 -9.48
C LYS A 220 0.24 -31.02 -8.14
N LEU A 221 1.42 -30.56 -7.69
CA LEU A 221 1.99 -30.95 -6.40
C LEU A 221 1.06 -30.63 -5.24
N ALA A 222 0.61 -29.37 -5.13
CA ALA A 222 -0.20 -28.93 -4.00
C ALA A 222 -1.56 -29.62 -3.95
N ASN A 223 -2.22 -29.82 -5.09
CA ASN A 223 -3.48 -30.57 -5.14
C ASN A 223 -3.29 -32.04 -4.79
N PHE A 224 -2.22 -32.67 -5.24
CA PHE A 224 -1.93 -34.07 -4.92
C PHE A 224 -1.74 -34.25 -3.41
N VAL A 225 -0.87 -33.43 -2.81
CA VAL A 225 -0.58 -33.45 -1.37
C VAL A 225 -1.82 -33.16 -0.54
N ASN A 226 -2.63 -32.17 -0.92
CA ASN A 226 -3.82 -31.79 -0.15
C ASN A 226 -4.98 -32.80 -0.24
N ASN A 227 -5.16 -33.45 -1.39
CA ASN A 227 -6.34 -34.29 -1.66
C ASN A 227 -6.13 -35.76 -1.29
N LYS A 228 -4.90 -36.30 -1.37
CA LYS A 228 -4.61 -37.68 -1.00
C LYS A 228 -4.42 -37.79 0.52
N SER A 229 -5.36 -38.44 1.20
CA SER A 229 -5.42 -38.47 2.68
C SER A 229 -4.15 -39.03 3.34
N GLN A 230 -3.57 -40.11 2.78
CA GLN A 230 -2.36 -40.74 3.29
C GLN A 230 -1.14 -39.82 3.15
N VAL A 231 -0.93 -39.26 1.94
CA VAL A 231 0.13 -38.30 1.65
C VAL A 231 0.01 -37.04 2.50
N ARG A 232 -1.20 -36.49 2.64
CA ARG A 232 -1.48 -35.33 3.51
C ARG A 232 -1.09 -35.60 4.96
N SER A 233 -1.42 -36.77 5.47
CA SER A 233 -1.14 -37.13 6.87
C SER A 233 0.37 -37.24 7.13
N SER A 234 1.09 -37.85 6.18
CA SER A 234 2.56 -37.87 6.17
C SER A 234 3.16 -36.47 6.10
N PHE A 235 2.63 -35.62 5.21
CA PHE A 235 3.07 -34.24 5.06
C PHE A 235 2.89 -33.42 6.34
N HIS A 236 1.72 -33.48 6.98
CA HIS A 236 1.49 -32.80 8.26
C HIS A 236 2.40 -33.31 9.39
N LYS A 237 2.69 -34.61 9.41
CA LYS A 237 3.64 -35.22 10.35
C LYS A 237 5.03 -34.58 10.19
N TYR A 238 5.55 -34.50 8.97
CA TYR A 238 6.88 -33.91 8.74
C TYR A 238 6.91 -32.39 8.88
N GLN A 239 5.85 -31.68 8.49
CA GLN A 239 5.75 -30.23 8.78
C GLN A 239 5.80 -29.96 10.30
N SER A 240 5.08 -30.75 11.10
CA SER A 240 5.09 -30.59 12.56
C SER A 240 6.47 -30.87 13.16
N GLN A 241 7.21 -31.83 12.59
CA GLN A 241 8.56 -32.19 13.04
C GLN A 241 9.60 -31.12 12.69
N GLU A 242 9.57 -30.58 11.47
CA GLU A 242 10.57 -29.63 10.98
C GLU A 242 10.28 -28.19 11.41
N TYR A 243 8.99 -27.81 11.51
CA TYR A 243 8.58 -26.39 11.62
C TYR A 243 7.65 -26.10 12.81
N GLY A 244 7.23 -27.11 13.57
CA GLY A 244 6.38 -26.93 14.76
C GLY A 244 4.92 -26.57 14.46
N HIS A 245 4.50 -26.57 13.20
CA HIS A 245 3.12 -26.38 12.77
C HIS A 245 2.77 -27.29 11.60
N ALA A 246 1.48 -27.53 11.36
CA ALA A 246 0.99 -28.29 10.21
C ALA A 246 -0.19 -27.57 9.55
N GLY A 247 -0.21 -27.57 8.22
CA GLY A 247 -1.26 -26.90 7.46
C GLY A 247 -1.30 -27.38 6.01
N LEU A 248 -2.45 -27.17 5.37
CA LEU A 248 -2.59 -27.40 3.94
C LEU A 248 -1.79 -26.35 3.15
N LEU A 249 -1.26 -26.76 2.00
CA LEU A 249 -0.73 -25.82 1.03
C LEU A 249 -1.88 -24.97 0.48
N ARG A 250 -1.74 -23.64 0.42
CA ARG A 250 -2.81 -22.79 -0.10
C ARG A 250 -2.85 -22.90 -1.63
N VAL A 251 -3.99 -23.33 -2.17
CA VAL A 251 -4.19 -23.53 -3.61
C VAL A 251 -5.21 -22.53 -4.15
N PRO A 252 -4.88 -21.70 -5.16
CA PRO A 252 -5.84 -20.80 -5.79
C PRO A 252 -6.95 -21.55 -6.54
N LEU A 253 -8.08 -20.89 -6.76
CA LEU A 253 -9.06 -21.37 -7.75
C LEU A 253 -8.55 -21.07 -9.16
N ARG A 254 -8.61 -22.06 -10.07
CA ARG A 254 -8.04 -21.96 -11.43
C ARG A 254 -8.61 -20.78 -12.25
N GLU A 255 -9.87 -20.42 -11.99
CA GLU A 255 -10.55 -19.30 -12.67
C GLU A 255 -9.95 -17.91 -12.33
N PHE A 256 -9.12 -17.80 -11.28
CA PHE A 256 -8.51 -16.55 -10.83
C PHE A 256 -7.01 -16.40 -11.16
N GLU A 257 -6.39 -17.42 -11.78
CA GLU A 257 -4.96 -17.47 -12.12
C GLU A 257 -4.51 -16.27 -12.98
N MET A 258 -5.30 -15.91 -14.00
CA MET A 258 -4.95 -14.82 -14.93
C MET A 258 -5.23 -13.41 -14.37
N VAL A 259 -5.96 -13.32 -13.27
CA VAL A 259 -6.47 -12.06 -12.71
C VAL A 259 -5.62 -11.63 -11.51
N ASN A 260 -5.16 -12.58 -10.69
CA ASN A 260 -4.37 -12.30 -9.49
C ASN A 260 -3.24 -13.32 -9.25
N PHE A 261 -2.03 -13.02 -9.74
CA PHE A 261 -0.84 -13.84 -9.45
C PHE A 261 -0.46 -13.83 -7.96
N GLY A 262 -1.02 -12.93 -7.15
CA GLY A 262 -0.76 -12.87 -5.71
C GLY A 262 -1.09 -14.18 -4.98
N SER A 263 -2.21 -14.83 -5.31
CA SER A 263 -2.56 -16.13 -4.72
C SER A 263 -1.65 -17.26 -5.20
N VAL A 264 -1.18 -17.21 -6.45
CA VAL A 264 -0.20 -18.18 -6.98
C VAL A 264 1.12 -18.02 -6.22
N HIS A 265 1.61 -16.80 -6.05
CA HIS A 265 2.83 -16.52 -5.29
C HIS A 265 2.80 -17.11 -3.87
N VAL A 266 1.65 -17.00 -3.19
CA VAL A 266 1.45 -17.60 -1.86
C VAL A 266 1.59 -19.13 -1.89
N MET A 267 1.06 -19.79 -2.92
CA MET A 267 1.26 -21.23 -3.12
C MET A 267 2.73 -21.59 -3.34
N LEU A 268 3.44 -20.79 -4.14
CA LEU A 268 4.88 -21.01 -4.39
C LEU A 268 5.68 -20.88 -3.08
N GLU A 269 5.35 -19.88 -2.26
CA GLU A 269 5.97 -19.65 -0.96
C GLU A 269 5.69 -20.78 0.04
N ASP A 270 4.46 -21.32 0.07
CA ASP A 270 4.10 -22.48 0.90
C ASP A 270 4.89 -23.75 0.49
N ILE A 271 5.07 -23.96 -0.82
CA ILE A 271 5.83 -25.11 -1.34
C ILE A 271 7.33 -24.95 -1.03
N LEU A 272 7.90 -23.77 -1.27
CA LEU A 272 9.31 -23.48 -0.98
C LEU A 272 9.62 -23.61 0.52
N SER A 273 8.76 -23.04 1.37
CA SER A 273 8.93 -23.13 2.83
C SER A 273 8.77 -24.56 3.37
N SER A 274 8.04 -25.43 2.65
CA SER A 274 7.83 -26.83 3.01
C SER A 274 8.74 -27.81 2.26
N ALA A 275 9.78 -27.35 1.56
CA ALA A 275 10.61 -28.19 0.68
C ALA A 275 11.19 -29.43 1.39
N ARG A 276 11.72 -29.25 2.61
CA ARG A 276 12.29 -30.36 3.39
C ARG A 276 11.23 -31.38 3.80
N ALA A 277 10.07 -30.91 4.26
CA ALA A 277 8.96 -31.80 4.60
C ALA A 277 8.46 -32.59 3.37
N LEU A 278 8.38 -31.96 2.20
CA LEU A 278 8.01 -32.61 0.94
C LEU A 278 9.00 -33.71 0.54
N GLN A 279 10.30 -33.48 0.72
CA GLN A 279 11.33 -34.50 0.48
C GLN A 279 11.21 -35.68 1.45
N LEU A 280 10.93 -35.43 2.73
CA LEU A 280 10.76 -36.49 3.74
C LEU A 280 9.50 -37.32 3.49
N VAL A 281 8.43 -36.70 2.99
CA VAL A 281 7.19 -37.40 2.61
C VAL A 281 7.46 -38.49 1.58
N LEU A 282 8.35 -38.27 0.61
CA LEU A 282 8.70 -39.28 -0.39
C LEU A 282 9.31 -40.55 0.20
N LEU A 283 9.93 -40.46 1.38
CA LEU A 283 10.59 -41.57 2.06
C LEU A 283 9.61 -42.38 2.93
N ASP A 284 8.45 -41.83 3.25
CA ASP A 284 7.45 -42.46 4.13
C ASP A 284 6.72 -43.61 3.41
N GLU A 285 6.47 -44.69 4.13
CA GLU A 285 5.80 -45.89 3.60
C GLU A 285 4.42 -45.57 3.01
N SER A 286 3.71 -44.59 3.59
CA SER A 286 2.41 -44.14 3.07
C SER A 286 2.50 -43.53 1.67
N TYR A 287 3.62 -42.90 1.32
CA TYR A 287 3.85 -42.37 -0.01
C TYR A 287 4.24 -43.47 -1.01
N LYS A 288 5.04 -44.46 -0.56
CA LYS A 288 5.40 -45.62 -1.38
C LYS A 288 4.16 -46.41 -1.82
N VAL A 289 3.20 -46.61 -0.92
CA VAL A 289 1.90 -47.24 -1.23
C VAL A 289 1.12 -46.39 -2.25
N ALA A 290 1.01 -45.08 -2.02
CA ALA A 290 0.34 -44.18 -2.96
C ALA A 290 0.99 -44.14 -4.36
N SER A 291 2.31 -44.34 -4.45
CA SER A 291 3.09 -44.41 -5.69
C SER A 291 2.83 -45.67 -6.52
N MET A 292 2.42 -46.77 -5.88
CA MET A 292 2.02 -47.99 -6.59
C MET A 292 0.60 -47.89 -7.16
N GLU A 293 -0.27 -47.08 -6.54
CA GLU A 293 -1.70 -46.97 -6.92
C GLU A 293 -1.98 -45.84 -7.92
N ASP A 294 -1.25 -44.72 -7.86
CA ASP A 294 -1.52 -43.52 -8.65
C ASP A 294 -0.30 -43.09 -9.48
N PRO A 295 -0.37 -43.07 -10.83
CA PRO A 295 0.76 -42.60 -11.66
C PRO A 295 1.14 -41.15 -11.35
N THR A 296 0.21 -40.32 -10.89
CA THR A 296 0.46 -38.92 -10.49
C THR A 296 1.46 -38.83 -9.35
N ALA A 297 1.47 -39.81 -8.44
CA ALA A 297 2.37 -39.84 -7.29
C ALA A 297 3.83 -40.04 -7.73
N ARG A 298 4.07 -40.81 -8.81
CA ARG A 298 5.40 -40.97 -9.39
C ARG A 298 5.89 -39.69 -10.02
N GLU A 299 5.04 -39.03 -10.82
CA GLU A 299 5.37 -37.76 -11.46
C GLU A 299 5.66 -36.65 -10.43
N VAL A 300 4.92 -36.61 -9.31
CA VAL A 300 5.18 -35.66 -8.21
C VAL A 300 6.47 -36.00 -7.47
N ALA A 301 6.82 -37.29 -7.31
CA ALA A 301 8.07 -37.69 -6.69
C ALA A 301 9.29 -37.33 -7.55
N GLU A 302 9.19 -37.56 -8.87
CA GLU A 302 10.21 -37.15 -9.84
C GLU A 302 10.40 -35.63 -9.81
N MET A 303 9.29 -34.87 -9.77
CA MET A 303 9.33 -33.40 -9.67
C MET A 303 9.98 -32.92 -8.37
N ILE A 304 9.63 -33.50 -7.21
CA ILE A 304 10.23 -33.12 -5.92
C ILE A 304 11.72 -33.52 -5.87
N GLY A 305 12.12 -34.58 -6.57
CA GLY A 305 13.52 -35.00 -6.69
C GLY A 305 14.34 -34.20 -7.71
N ASP A 306 13.69 -33.49 -8.64
CA ASP A 306 14.34 -32.71 -9.67
C ASP A 306 14.86 -31.38 -9.14
N VAL A 307 16.18 -31.18 -9.25
CA VAL A 307 16.85 -29.93 -8.88
C VAL A 307 16.41 -28.78 -9.80
N GLY A 308 16.08 -29.09 -11.06
CA GLY A 308 15.59 -28.12 -12.03
C GLY A 308 14.29 -27.47 -11.58
N PHE A 309 13.31 -28.27 -11.16
CA PHE A 309 12.03 -27.79 -10.61
C PHE A 309 12.22 -26.79 -9.46
N TRP A 310 13.07 -27.08 -8.48
CA TRP A 310 13.31 -26.18 -7.35
C TRP A 310 13.99 -24.87 -7.77
N ASN A 311 14.96 -24.94 -8.69
CA ASN A 311 15.63 -23.76 -9.22
C ASN A 311 14.66 -22.87 -10.03
N GLU A 312 13.80 -23.46 -10.86
CA GLU A 312 12.77 -22.73 -11.61
C GLU A 312 11.72 -22.09 -10.69
N LEU A 313 11.30 -22.81 -9.65
CA LEU A 313 10.39 -22.32 -8.62
C LEU A 313 10.99 -21.12 -7.87
N GLU A 314 12.25 -21.23 -7.46
CA GLU A 314 13.00 -20.15 -6.80
C GLU A 314 13.20 -18.96 -7.74
N ALA A 315 13.45 -19.19 -9.04
CA ALA A 315 13.56 -18.13 -10.03
C ALA A 315 12.28 -17.29 -10.12
N VAL A 316 11.11 -17.94 -10.23
CA VAL A 316 9.82 -17.24 -10.30
C VAL A 316 9.52 -16.51 -8.98
N HIS A 317 9.72 -17.17 -7.84
CA HIS A 317 9.49 -16.56 -6.53
C HIS A 317 10.39 -15.34 -6.29
N SER A 318 11.69 -15.45 -6.57
CA SER A 318 12.66 -14.37 -6.39
C SER A 318 12.39 -13.17 -7.29
N LEU A 319 11.99 -13.37 -8.56
CA LEU A 319 11.63 -12.26 -9.44
C LEU A 319 10.38 -11.52 -8.95
N VAL A 320 9.35 -12.24 -8.50
CA VAL A 320 8.14 -11.62 -7.98
C VAL A 320 8.42 -10.86 -6.69
N LYS A 321 9.24 -11.45 -5.80
CA LYS A 321 9.70 -10.79 -4.57
C LYS A 321 10.48 -9.50 -4.89
N LEU A 322 11.45 -9.55 -5.81
CA LEU A 322 12.22 -8.38 -6.26
C LEU A 322 11.31 -7.22 -6.70
N ILE A 323 10.30 -7.50 -7.52
CA ILE A 323 9.37 -6.47 -8.02
C ILE A 323 8.49 -5.93 -6.89
N LYS A 324 7.99 -6.81 -6.00
CA LYS A 324 7.18 -6.41 -4.84
C LYS A 324 7.97 -5.52 -3.89
N ASP A 325 9.22 -5.89 -3.59
CA ASP A 325 10.11 -5.13 -2.70
C ASP A 325 10.38 -3.74 -3.29
N MET A 326 10.72 -3.65 -4.58
CA MET A 326 10.89 -2.36 -5.26
C MET A 326 9.59 -1.53 -5.29
N ALA A 327 8.44 -2.17 -5.52
CA ALA A 327 7.16 -1.47 -5.48
C ALA A 327 6.86 -0.96 -4.06
N GLN A 328 7.13 -1.73 -3.03
CA GLN A 328 6.95 -1.30 -1.63
C GLN A 328 7.85 -0.12 -1.28
N GLU A 329 9.10 -0.12 -1.76
CA GLU A 329 10.00 1.03 -1.62
C GLU A 329 9.47 2.26 -2.36
N ILE A 330 8.91 2.10 -3.55
CA ILE A 330 8.25 3.20 -4.29
C ILE A 330 7.07 3.77 -3.51
N GLU A 331 6.23 2.91 -2.91
CA GLU A 331 5.07 3.38 -2.13
C GLU A 331 5.52 4.11 -0.85
N THR A 332 6.58 3.62 -0.22
CA THR A 332 7.12 4.17 1.04
C THR A 332 7.87 5.48 0.84
N GLU A 333 8.76 5.54 -0.16
CA GLU A 333 9.61 6.72 -0.43
C GLU A 333 8.88 7.80 -1.24
N ARG A 334 7.73 7.47 -1.84
CA ARG A 334 6.88 8.39 -2.63
C ARG A 334 7.67 9.22 -3.65
N PRO A 335 8.36 8.57 -4.60
CA PRO A 335 9.31 9.23 -5.49
C PRO A 335 8.68 10.36 -6.29
N LEU A 336 9.46 11.42 -6.49
CA LEU A 336 9.16 12.50 -7.41
C LEU A 336 9.39 12.03 -8.86
N VAL A 337 8.76 12.71 -9.81
CA VAL A 337 8.77 12.33 -11.23
C VAL A 337 10.17 12.22 -11.84
N GLY A 338 11.12 13.05 -11.39
CA GLY A 338 12.51 12.97 -11.84
C GLY A 338 13.19 11.63 -11.52
N LYS A 339 12.73 10.91 -10.48
CA LYS A 339 13.28 9.60 -10.08
C LYS A 339 12.76 8.43 -10.92
N CYS A 340 11.72 8.64 -11.73
CA CYS A 340 11.09 7.57 -12.49
C CYS A 340 12.08 6.87 -13.43
N LEU A 341 12.84 7.59 -14.26
CA LEU A 341 13.81 6.98 -15.18
C LEU A 341 14.86 6.15 -14.44
N PRO A 342 15.58 6.69 -13.42
CA PRO A 342 16.49 5.91 -12.59
C PRO A 342 15.88 4.63 -11.99
N LEU A 343 14.62 4.66 -11.52
CA LEU A 343 13.96 3.49 -10.96
C LEU A 343 13.76 2.36 -11.97
N TRP A 344 13.43 2.71 -13.22
CA TRP A 344 13.28 1.72 -14.30
C TRP A 344 14.64 1.16 -14.74
N ASP A 345 15.71 1.95 -14.69
CA ASP A 345 17.06 1.48 -14.98
C ASP A 345 17.59 0.56 -13.87
N GLU A 346 17.31 0.89 -12.60
CA GLU A 346 17.62 0.01 -11.47
C GLU A 346 16.90 -1.33 -11.57
N LEU A 347 15.61 -1.31 -11.96
CA LEU A 347 14.86 -2.53 -12.20
C LEU A 347 15.50 -3.36 -13.33
N ARG A 348 15.86 -2.74 -14.45
CA ARG A 348 16.53 -3.42 -15.57
C ARG A 348 17.83 -4.08 -15.13
N ALA A 349 18.66 -3.39 -14.36
CA ALA A 349 19.91 -3.93 -13.83
C ALA A 349 19.65 -5.15 -12.93
N LYS A 350 18.75 -5.03 -11.94
CA LYS A 350 18.41 -6.12 -11.01
C LYS A 350 17.82 -7.33 -11.73
N VAL A 351 16.99 -7.13 -12.75
CA VAL A 351 16.43 -8.25 -13.53
C VAL A 351 17.49 -8.89 -14.42
N LYS A 352 18.45 -8.12 -14.94
CA LYS A 352 19.58 -8.67 -15.69
C LYS A 352 20.46 -9.57 -14.81
N ASP A 353 20.75 -9.13 -13.59
CA ASP A 353 21.46 -9.95 -12.60
C ASP A 353 20.67 -11.23 -12.27
N TRP A 354 19.34 -11.12 -12.13
CA TRP A 354 18.45 -12.28 -11.95
C TRP A 354 18.51 -13.25 -13.13
N CYS A 355 18.47 -12.77 -14.38
CA CYS A 355 18.61 -13.61 -15.57
C CYS A 355 19.94 -14.37 -15.57
N SER A 356 21.02 -13.70 -15.18
CA SER A 356 22.36 -14.30 -15.06
C SER A 356 22.40 -15.39 -13.99
N ASN A 357 21.81 -15.15 -12.81
CA ASN A 357 21.81 -16.10 -11.69
C ASN A 357 21.02 -17.38 -12.00
N PHE A 358 19.88 -17.27 -12.68
CA PHE A 358 19.02 -18.41 -12.99
C PHE A 358 19.22 -18.98 -14.41
N HIS A 359 20.19 -18.46 -15.17
CA HIS A 359 20.50 -18.88 -16.54
C HIS A 359 19.31 -18.73 -17.51
N ILE A 360 18.54 -17.65 -17.34
CA ILE A 360 17.35 -17.35 -18.15
C ILE A 360 17.72 -16.39 -19.28
N ALA A 361 17.20 -16.63 -20.48
CA ALA A 361 17.43 -15.74 -21.62
C ALA A 361 16.93 -14.32 -21.32
N GLU A 362 17.81 -13.33 -21.48
CA GLU A 362 17.50 -11.92 -21.16
C GLU A 362 16.47 -11.31 -22.12
N GLU A 363 16.56 -11.62 -23.42
CA GLU A 363 15.79 -10.94 -24.47
C GLU A 363 14.25 -11.04 -24.28
N PRO A 364 13.65 -12.21 -23.99
CA PRO A 364 12.21 -12.31 -23.73
C PRO A 364 11.77 -11.47 -22.53
N VAL A 365 12.58 -11.45 -21.46
CA VAL A 365 12.29 -10.74 -20.21
C VAL A 365 12.38 -9.23 -20.42
N GLU A 366 13.42 -8.76 -21.09
CA GLU A 366 13.61 -7.35 -21.45
C GLU A 366 12.45 -6.84 -22.32
N LYS A 367 11.98 -7.64 -23.28
CA LYS A 367 10.80 -7.30 -24.10
C LYS A 367 9.52 -7.10 -23.28
N VAL A 368 9.34 -7.83 -22.17
CA VAL A 368 8.20 -7.62 -21.26
C VAL A 368 8.36 -6.29 -20.53
N ILE A 369 9.54 -6.04 -19.95
CA ILE A 369 9.85 -4.80 -19.22
C ILE A 369 9.67 -3.59 -20.14
N GLU A 370 10.22 -3.63 -21.35
CA GLU A 370 10.21 -2.50 -22.27
C GLU A 370 8.79 -2.17 -22.76
N ARG A 371 7.94 -3.19 -23.00
CA ARG A 371 6.52 -2.98 -23.30
C ARG A 371 5.79 -2.30 -22.15
N ARG A 372 6.09 -2.69 -20.91
CA ARG A 372 5.49 -2.05 -19.73
C ARG A 372 6.04 -0.64 -19.52
N PHE A 373 7.34 -0.43 -19.69
CA PHE A 373 8.00 0.87 -19.64
C PHE A 373 7.33 1.83 -20.61
N LYS A 374 7.20 1.48 -21.89
CA LYS A 374 6.51 2.30 -22.91
C LYS A 374 5.06 2.63 -22.54
N LYS A 375 4.33 1.69 -21.93
CA LYS A 375 2.96 1.93 -21.45
C LYS A 375 2.92 2.94 -20.29
N ASN A 376 3.93 3.01 -19.44
CA ASN A 376 4.00 3.89 -18.27
C ASN A 376 4.73 5.21 -18.53
N TYR A 377 5.67 5.25 -19.47
CA TYR A 377 6.48 6.41 -19.78
C TYR A 377 5.64 7.66 -20.04
N HIS A 378 6.14 8.78 -19.55
CA HIS A 378 5.59 10.10 -19.77
C HIS A 378 6.76 11.08 -20.01
N PRO A 379 6.68 12.00 -20.98
CA PRO A 379 7.72 13.01 -21.25
C PRO A 379 8.22 13.76 -20.02
N ALA A 380 7.32 13.99 -19.04
CA ALA A 380 7.66 14.64 -17.78
C ALA A 380 8.76 13.95 -16.98
N TRP A 381 8.98 12.64 -17.16
CA TRP A 381 10.04 11.93 -16.47
C TRP A 381 11.41 12.44 -16.94
N ALA A 382 11.60 12.57 -18.25
CA ALA A 382 12.85 13.08 -18.82
C ALA A 382 13.04 14.56 -18.47
N ALA A 383 11.98 15.37 -18.62
CA ALA A 383 12.06 16.81 -18.31
C ALA A 383 12.37 17.06 -16.83
N ALA A 384 11.67 16.39 -15.90
CA ALA A 384 11.94 16.52 -14.48
C ALA A 384 13.34 16.02 -14.11
N PHE A 385 13.81 14.92 -14.72
CA PHE A 385 15.16 14.39 -14.49
C PHE A 385 16.27 15.37 -14.90
N ILE A 386 16.06 16.12 -15.98
CA ILE A 386 17.02 17.15 -16.45
C ILE A 386 16.95 18.45 -15.66
N LEU A 387 15.76 18.82 -15.17
CA LEU A 387 15.54 20.09 -14.47
C LEU A 387 15.82 19.98 -12.96
N ASP A 388 15.81 18.79 -12.38
CA ASP A 388 16.07 18.61 -10.96
C ASP A 388 17.58 18.63 -10.67
N PRO A 389 18.08 19.62 -9.89
CA PRO A 389 19.49 19.71 -9.55
C PRO A 389 20.04 18.48 -8.80
N LEU A 390 19.15 17.65 -8.24
CA LEU A 390 19.50 16.38 -7.61
C LEU A 390 20.23 15.42 -8.54
N TYR A 391 19.92 15.42 -9.85
CA TYR A 391 20.51 14.48 -10.82
C TYR A 391 21.66 15.05 -11.63
N LEU A 392 22.16 16.24 -11.29
CA LEU A 392 23.30 16.83 -11.98
C LEU A 392 24.53 15.93 -11.86
N ILE A 393 25.26 15.79 -12.96
CA ILE A 393 26.49 15.01 -13.01
C ILE A 393 27.67 15.97 -13.06
N ARG A 394 28.67 15.68 -12.24
CA ARG A 394 29.93 16.41 -12.27
C ARG A 394 30.70 16.06 -13.55
N ASP A 395 31.00 17.06 -14.36
CA ASP A 395 31.83 16.91 -15.54
C ASP A 395 33.33 16.92 -15.20
N ASN A 396 34.17 16.70 -16.21
CA ASN A 396 35.62 16.72 -16.04
C ASN A 396 36.18 18.11 -15.68
N SER A 397 35.43 19.19 -15.95
CA SER A 397 35.79 20.56 -15.53
C SER A 397 35.41 20.86 -14.09
N GLY A 398 34.67 19.96 -13.43
CA GLY A 398 34.19 20.09 -12.07
C GLY A 398 32.83 20.78 -11.93
N LYS A 399 32.21 21.18 -13.04
CA LYS A 399 30.85 21.75 -13.09
C LYS A 399 29.79 20.66 -12.97
N TYR A 400 28.65 21.01 -12.39
CA TYR A 400 27.51 20.10 -12.26
C TYR A 400 26.50 20.39 -13.36
N LEU A 401 26.41 19.49 -14.35
CA LEU A 401 25.62 19.69 -15.56
C LEU A 401 24.43 18.72 -15.63
N PRO A 402 23.34 19.10 -16.31
CA PRO A 402 22.20 18.22 -16.51
C PRO A 402 22.55 16.95 -17.29
N PRO A 403 22.05 15.78 -16.88
CA PRO A 403 22.47 14.48 -17.39
C PRO A 403 21.86 14.11 -18.76
N PHE A 404 21.91 15.00 -19.75
CA PHE A 404 21.38 14.73 -21.11
C PHE A 404 21.97 13.48 -21.75
N LYS A 405 23.23 13.14 -21.45
CA LYS A 405 23.91 11.93 -21.95
C LYS A 405 23.27 10.62 -21.49
N LEU A 406 22.43 10.66 -20.46
CA LEU A 406 21.69 9.50 -19.96
C LEU A 406 20.30 9.38 -20.59
N LEU A 407 19.91 10.32 -21.45
CA LEU A 407 18.64 10.27 -22.18
C LEU A 407 18.84 9.68 -23.58
N THR A 408 17.80 9.02 -24.10
CA THR A 408 17.75 8.66 -25.52
C THR A 408 17.43 9.89 -26.38
N PRO A 409 17.75 9.89 -27.69
CA PRO A 409 17.41 11.01 -28.59
C PRO A 409 15.91 11.35 -28.61
N GLU A 410 15.04 10.36 -28.42
CA GLU A 410 13.59 10.56 -28.30
C GLU A 410 13.24 11.27 -26.99
N GLN A 411 13.87 10.87 -25.88
CA GLN A 411 13.66 11.49 -24.58
C GLN A 411 14.18 12.93 -24.57
N GLU A 412 15.29 13.24 -25.23
CA GLU A 412 15.76 14.64 -25.39
C GLU A 412 14.71 15.49 -26.11
N LYS A 413 14.13 14.98 -27.22
CA LYS A 413 13.05 15.69 -27.93
C LYS A 413 11.80 15.89 -27.07
N ASP A 414 11.52 14.94 -26.18
CA ASP A 414 10.38 15.00 -25.27
C ASP A 414 10.57 16.07 -24.18
N VAL A 415 11.81 16.35 -23.76
CA VAL A 415 12.14 17.47 -22.87
C VAL A 415 11.73 18.80 -23.52
N ASP A 416 12.18 19.06 -24.75
CA ASP A 416 11.90 20.31 -25.47
C ASP A 416 10.39 20.50 -25.70
N LYS A 417 9.71 19.44 -26.16
CA LYS A 417 8.26 19.45 -26.42
C LYS A 417 7.45 19.71 -25.15
N LEU A 418 7.84 19.11 -24.02
CA LEU A 418 7.10 19.30 -22.79
C LEU A 418 7.30 20.70 -22.23
N ILE A 419 8.54 21.20 -22.20
CA ILE A 419 8.84 22.54 -21.69
C ILE A 419 8.08 23.60 -22.49
N THR A 420 8.10 23.50 -23.82
CA THR A 420 7.35 24.42 -24.69
C THR A 420 5.83 24.32 -24.53
N ARG A 421 5.29 23.14 -24.20
CA ARG A 421 3.86 22.95 -23.91
C ARG A 421 3.42 23.61 -22.60
N LEU A 422 4.30 23.62 -21.60
CA LEU A 422 4.00 24.08 -20.23
C LEU A 422 4.14 25.60 -20.05
N VAL A 423 4.68 26.30 -21.05
CA VAL A 423 4.78 27.77 -21.07
C VAL A 423 3.78 28.37 -22.05
N THR A 424 3.60 29.70 -21.97
CA THR A 424 2.82 30.44 -22.96
C THR A 424 3.53 30.40 -24.32
N ARG A 425 2.79 30.62 -25.42
CA ARG A 425 3.37 30.59 -26.77
C ARG A 425 4.46 31.65 -26.93
N GLU A 426 4.28 32.79 -26.28
CA GLU A 426 5.20 33.91 -26.25
C GLU A 426 6.47 33.56 -25.47
N GLU A 427 6.37 32.81 -24.37
CA GLU A 427 7.53 32.39 -23.55
C GLU A 427 8.26 31.16 -24.11
N ALA A 428 7.72 30.45 -25.11
CA ALA A 428 8.28 29.19 -25.62
C ALA A 428 9.73 29.31 -26.10
N HIS A 429 10.05 30.34 -26.88
CA HIS A 429 11.41 30.58 -27.35
C HIS A 429 12.35 30.97 -26.21
N ILE A 430 11.87 31.74 -25.22
CA ILE A 430 12.62 32.14 -24.04
C ILE A 430 12.96 30.90 -23.20
N ALA A 431 11.98 30.02 -22.95
CA ALA A 431 12.17 28.79 -22.20
C ALA A 431 13.20 27.85 -22.85
N LEU A 432 13.21 27.77 -24.18
CA LEU A 432 14.22 27.00 -24.91
C LEU A 432 15.62 27.63 -24.84
N MET A 433 15.74 28.95 -24.96
CA MET A 433 17.02 29.63 -24.77
C MET A 433 17.57 29.42 -23.36
N GLU A 434 16.71 29.57 -22.36
CA GLU A 434 17.01 29.28 -20.96
C GLU A 434 17.41 27.80 -20.75
N LEU A 435 16.74 26.85 -21.40
CA LEU A 435 17.12 25.43 -21.33
C LEU A 435 18.50 25.17 -21.92
N MET A 436 18.84 25.82 -23.03
CA MET A 436 20.17 25.70 -23.63
C MET A 436 21.25 26.28 -22.71
N LYS A 437 20.97 27.42 -22.06
CA LYS A 437 21.85 27.98 -21.03
C LYS A 437 22.03 27.01 -19.86
N TRP A 438 20.94 26.43 -19.35
CA TRP A 438 20.97 25.43 -18.27
C TRP A 438 21.81 24.20 -18.65
N ARG A 439 21.68 23.72 -19.90
CA ARG A 439 22.45 22.58 -20.43
C ARG A 439 23.96 22.84 -20.42
N THR A 440 24.39 24.08 -20.63
CA THR A 440 25.82 24.44 -20.73
C THR A 440 26.43 24.92 -19.41
N GLU A 441 25.67 25.65 -18.60
CA GLU A 441 26.18 26.28 -17.38
C GLU A 441 25.93 25.42 -16.14
N GLY A 442 24.78 24.75 -16.09
CA GLY A 442 24.36 23.91 -14.96
C GLY A 442 24.28 24.68 -13.64
N LEU A 443 24.70 24.04 -12.55
CA LEU A 443 24.68 24.61 -11.21
C LEU A 443 26.10 24.71 -10.63
N ASP A 444 26.30 25.75 -9.82
CA ASP A 444 27.54 25.92 -9.07
C ASP A 444 27.79 24.74 -8.10
N PRO A 445 29.04 24.24 -7.99
CA PRO A 445 29.37 23.07 -7.18
C PRO A 445 28.96 23.14 -5.70
N VAL A 446 28.93 24.33 -5.09
CA VAL A 446 28.55 24.47 -3.68
C VAL A 446 27.07 24.15 -3.51
N TYR A 447 26.21 24.73 -4.35
CA TYR A 447 24.78 24.49 -4.31
C TYR A 447 24.42 23.08 -4.77
N ALA A 448 25.09 22.55 -5.80
CA ALA A 448 24.87 21.19 -6.28
C ALA A 448 25.17 20.15 -5.18
N ARG A 449 26.28 20.31 -4.45
CA ARG A 449 26.62 19.43 -3.32
C ARG A 449 25.63 19.57 -2.16
N ALA A 450 25.13 20.77 -1.89
CA ALA A 450 24.11 20.98 -0.87
C ALA A 450 22.79 20.27 -1.21
N VAL A 451 22.36 20.34 -2.48
CA VAL A 451 21.16 19.63 -2.96
C VAL A 451 21.34 18.11 -2.91
N GLN A 452 22.52 17.63 -3.31
CA GLN A 452 22.84 16.20 -3.38
C GLN A 452 23.32 15.60 -2.05
N MET A 453 23.36 16.40 -0.98
CA MET A 453 23.79 15.95 0.34
C MET A 453 22.85 14.86 0.85
N LYS A 454 23.44 13.74 1.27
CA LYS A 454 22.70 12.62 1.85
C LYS A 454 23.09 12.42 3.31
N GLU A 455 22.08 12.18 4.13
CA GLU A 455 22.21 11.87 5.54
C GLU A 455 21.62 10.49 5.83
N ARG A 456 22.12 9.85 6.88
CA ARG A 456 21.62 8.56 7.30
C ARG A 456 20.34 8.79 8.09
N ASP A 457 19.24 8.22 7.60
CA ASP A 457 17.97 8.25 8.31
C ASP A 457 18.11 7.52 9.67
N PRO A 458 17.80 8.16 10.81
CA PRO A 458 17.89 7.55 12.13
C PRO A 458 17.00 6.30 12.30
N ILE A 459 15.86 6.24 11.60
CA ILE A 459 14.84 5.19 11.75
C ILE A 459 15.14 4.03 10.80
N THR A 460 15.35 4.32 9.51
CA THR A 460 15.54 3.27 8.50
C THR A 460 17.00 2.87 8.28
N GLY A 461 17.95 3.68 8.76
CA GLY A 461 19.38 3.49 8.53
C GLY A 461 19.83 3.71 7.08
N LYS A 462 18.91 4.05 6.15
CA LYS A 462 19.19 4.30 4.72
C LYS A 462 19.71 5.72 4.50
N MET A 463 20.54 5.91 3.48
CA MET A 463 21.01 7.24 3.07
C MET A 463 19.90 7.96 2.28
N ARG A 464 19.37 9.06 2.83
CA ARG A 464 18.32 9.90 2.23
C ARG A 464 18.82 11.32 1.99
N ILE A 465 18.15 12.04 1.10
CA ILE A 465 18.48 13.45 0.83
C ILE A 465 18.26 14.26 2.11
N ALA A 466 19.27 15.01 2.54
CA ALA A 466 19.25 15.79 3.77
C ALA A 466 18.13 16.84 3.76
N ASN A 467 17.98 17.55 2.63
CA ASN A 467 16.92 18.53 2.44
C ASN A 467 16.14 18.27 1.13
N PRO A 468 14.98 17.59 1.19
CA PRO A 468 14.17 17.29 0.01
C PRO A 468 13.65 18.52 -0.75
N GLN A 469 13.58 19.70 -0.12
CA GLN A 469 13.12 20.94 -0.75
C GLN A 469 14.24 21.74 -1.43
N SER A 470 15.49 21.35 -1.22
CA SER A 470 16.67 22.10 -1.71
C SER A 470 16.66 22.31 -3.22
N SER A 471 16.29 21.30 -4.01
CA SER A 471 16.14 21.41 -5.47
C SER A 471 15.22 22.56 -5.87
N ARG A 472 14.05 22.67 -5.23
CA ARG A 472 13.08 23.75 -5.48
C ARG A 472 13.61 25.10 -5.00
N LEU A 473 14.20 25.14 -3.81
CA LEU A 473 14.72 26.37 -3.23
C LEU A 473 15.79 27.00 -4.11
N VAL A 474 16.68 26.20 -4.71
CA VAL A 474 17.71 26.68 -5.65
C VAL A 474 17.08 27.32 -6.88
N TRP A 475 16.02 26.73 -7.45
CA TRP A 475 15.27 27.33 -8.55
C TRP A 475 14.61 28.66 -8.18
N GLU A 476 14.09 28.77 -6.95
CA GLU A 476 13.39 29.96 -6.47
C GLU A 476 14.31 31.10 -6.01
N THR A 477 15.55 30.78 -5.59
CA THR A 477 16.43 31.77 -4.93
C THR A 477 17.73 32.07 -5.68
N TYR A 478 18.38 31.06 -6.26
CA TYR A 478 19.68 31.21 -6.91
C TYR A 478 19.56 31.33 -8.44
N LEU A 479 18.68 30.51 -9.04
CA LEU A 479 18.46 30.47 -10.49
C LEU A 479 17.38 31.47 -10.96
N THR A 480 17.26 32.63 -10.30
CA THR A 480 16.22 33.64 -10.59
C THR A 480 16.30 34.24 -11.98
N GLU A 481 17.44 34.09 -12.65
CA GLU A 481 17.63 34.49 -14.04
C GLU A 481 16.84 33.63 -15.04
N PHE A 482 16.47 32.40 -14.66
CA PHE A 482 15.66 31.47 -15.48
C PHE A 482 14.17 31.71 -15.19
N LYS A 483 13.55 32.66 -15.90
CA LYS A 483 12.18 33.10 -15.61
C LYS A 483 11.13 32.11 -16.10
N SER A 484 11.25 31.66 -17.34
CA SER A 484 10.24 30.80 -17.97
C SER A 484 10.49 29.33 -17.61
N LEU A 485 11.75 28.90 -17.71
CA LEU A 485 12.21 27.57 -17.36
C LEU A 485 12.08 27.31 -15.85
N GLY A 486 12.40 28.29 -15.01
CA GLY A 486 12.29 28.15 -13.55
C GLY A 486 10.84 27.85 -13.10
N LYS A 487 9.84 28.52 -13.71
CA LYS A 487 8.41 28.21 -13.46
C LYS A 487 8.08 26.76 -13.82
N VAL A 488 8.61 26.25 -14.94
CA VAL A 488 8.39 24.86 -15.37
C VAL A 488 9.11 23.88 -14.45
N ALA A 489 10.36 24.15 -14.10
CA ALA A 489 11.17 23.31 -13.24
C ALA A 489 10.51 23.13 -11.87
N VAL A 490 10.18 24.23 -11.19
CA VAL A 490 9.52 24.20 -9.87
C VAL A 490 8.21 23.40 -9.90
N ARG A 491 7.45 23.47 -11.00
CA ARG A 491 6.22 22.69 -11.20
C ARG A 491 6.47 21.21 -11.52
N LEU A 492 7.53 20.84 -12.21
CA LEU A 492 7.77 19.45 -12.60
C LEU A 492 8.45 18.64 -11.49
N ILE A 493 9.44 19.25 -10.82
CA ILE A 493 10.29 18.52 -9.87
C ILE A 493 9.55 18.13 -8.58
N PHE A 494 8.46 18.83 -8.22
CA PHE A 494 7.66 18.47 -7.05
C PHE A 494 6.59 17.40 -7.34
N LEU A 495 6.29 17.09 -8.61
CA LEU A 495 5.24 16.14 -8.94
C LEU A 495 5.58 14.77 -8.37
N HIS A 496 4.63 14.16 -7.68
CA HIS A 496 4.75 12.79 -7.22
C HIS A 496 4.41 11.82 -8.34
N ALA A 497 5.12 10.69 -8.33
CA ALA A 497 4.93 9.59 -9.27
C ALA A 497 4.00 8.50 -8.72
N THR A 498 3.47 8.65 -7.50
CA THR A 498 2.57 7.70 -6.83
C THR A 498 1.27 8.37 -6.42
N SER A 499 0.16 7.63 -6.49
CA SER A 499 -1.16 8.11 -6.08
C SER A 499 -1.45 7.96 -4.59
N CYS A 500 -0.62 7.23 -3.85
CA CYS A 500 -0.68 7.01 -2.39
C CYS A 500 -2.10 6.79 -1.84
N GLY A 501 -2.45 5.51 -1.72
CA GLY A 501 -3.74 5.10 -1.20
C GLY A 501 -3.81 5.14 0.31
N PHE A 502 -4.76 5.89 0.87
CA PHE A 502 -5.23 5.63 2.23
C PHE A 502 -5.98 4.30 2.24
N LYS A 503 -5.47 3.31 2.97
CA LYS A 503 -6.18 2.05 3.19
C LYS A 503 -7.04 2.18 4.44
N CYS A 504 -8.36 2.18 4.26
CA CYS A 504 -9.31 2.04 5.35
C CYS A 504 -9.22 0.64 5.95
N ASN A 505 -9.51 0.52 7.25
CA ASN A 505 -9.62 -0.79 7.90
C ASN A 505 -10.79 -1.58 7.28
N TRP A 506 -10.59 -2.88 7.10
CA TRP A 506 -11.62 -3.82 6.63
C TRP A 506 -12.92 -3.77 7.46
N SER A 507 -12.80 -3.56 8.77
CA SER A 507 -13.94 -3.44 9.69
C SER A 507 -14.83 -2.23 9.35
N LEU A 508 -14.22 -1.09 9.00
CA LEU A 508 -14.94 0.11 8.57
C LEU A 508 -15.56 -0.08 7.19
N LEU A 509 -14.84 -0.69 6.25
CA LEU A 509 -15.39 -1.01 4.91
C LEU A 509 -16.60 -1.94 5.02
N ARG A 510 -16.53 -2.97 5.86
CA ARG A 510 -17.68 -3.86 6.14
C ARG A 510 -18.85 -3.10 6.77
N TRP A 511 -18.57 -2.18 7.69
CA TRP A 511 -19.61 -1.34 8.30
C TRP A 511 -20.27 -0.43 7.26
N VAL A 512 -19.49 0.19 6.39
CA VAL A 512 -19.95 1.00 5.26
C VAL A 512 -20.82 0.16 4.32
N SER A 513 -20.36 -1.02 3.90
CA SER A 513 -21.14 -1.91 3.02
C SER A 513 -22.44 -2.37 3.68
N ALA A 514 -22.44 -2.61 5.00
CA ALA A 514 -23.64 -2.99 5.75
C ALA A 514 -24.63 -1.82 5.95
N HIS A 515 -24.15 -0.56 5.91
CA HIS A 515 -24.95 0.64 6.18
C HIS A 515 -25.04 1.59 4.98
N GLY A 516 -24.67 1.14 3.77
CA GLY A 516 -24.56 1.98 2.57
C GLY A 516 -25.86 2.68 2.14
N HIS A 517 -27.01 2.21 2.64
CA HIS A 517 -28.31 2.82 2.40
C HIS A 517 -28.64 3.99 3.36
N SER A 518 -27.85 4.21 4.41
CA SER A 518 -28.06 5.30 5.37
C SER A 518 -27.19 6.51 5.05
N ARG A 519 -27.80 7.60 4.59
CA ARG A 519 -27.11 8.88 4.34
C ARG A 519 -26.33 9.39 5.55
N VAL A 520 -26.89 9.24 6.75
CA VAL A 520 -26.25 9.64 8.02
C VAL A 520 -25.09 8.72 8.37
N GLY A 521 -25.19 7.42 8.08
CA GLY A 521 -24.09 6.47 8.28
C GLY A 521 -22.90 6.79 7.37
N MET A 522 -23.18 7.09 6.10
CA MET A 522 -22.17 7.43 5.10
C MET A 522 -21.44 8.75 5.41
N ASP A 523 -22.18 9.78 5.83
CA ASP A 523 -21.58 11.06 6.28
C ASP A 523 -20.59 10.83 7.44
N LYS A 524 -20.98 10.04 8.44
CA LYS A 524 -20.09 9.69 9.56
C LYS A 524 -18.87 8.89 9.13
N ALA A 525 -19.03 7.93 8.22
CA ALA A 525 -17.88 7.20 7.66
C ALA A 525 -16.92 8.13 6.95
N GLN A 526 -17.42 9.05 6.12
CA GLN A 526 -16.56 10.01 5.41
C GLN A 526 -15.78 10.90 6.36
N LYS A 527 -16.41 11.38 7.45
CA LYS A 527 -15.74 12.16 8.50
C LYS A 527 -14.64 11.39 9.21
N LEU A 528 -14.92 10.13 9.57
CA LEU A 528 -13.91 9.26 10.21
C LEU A 528 -12.74 8.96 9.28
N ILE A 529 -13.02 8.63 8.02
CA ILE A 529 -12.01 8.41 6.99
C ILE A 529 -11.15 9.67 6.82
N PHE A 530 -11.77 10.84 6.77
CA PHE A 530 -11.06 12.11 6.62
C PHE A 530 -10.07 12.35 7.76
N ILE A 531 -10.52 12.23 9.02
CA ILE A 531 -9.68 12.44 10.20
C ILE A 531 -8.53 11.42 10.24
N ALA A 532 -8.86 10.13 10.05
CA ALA A 532 -7.86 9.07 10.07
C ALA A 532 -6.83 9.20 8.96
N ALA A 533 -7.27 9.54 7.74
CA ALA A 533 -6.37 9.73 6.62
C ALA A 533 -5.45 10.93 6.83
N HIS A 534 -5.95 12.02 7.43
CA HIS A 534 -5.13 13.17 7.76
C HIS A 534 -4.02 12.80 8.75
N SER A 535 -4.37 12.16 9.86
CA SER A 535 -3.41 11.73 10.89
C SER A 535 -2.34 10.77 10.35
N LYS A 536 -2.73 9.78 9.51
CA LYS A 536 -1.76 8.87 8.88
C LYS A 536 -0.81 9.58 7.90
N LEU A 537 -1.32 10.54 7.12
CA LEU A 537 -0.49 11.32 6.20
C LEU A 537 0.52 12.20 6.93
N GLU A 538 0.15 12.77 8.08
CA GLU A 538 1.04 13.58 8.91
C GLU A 538 2.14 12.77 9.57
N ARG A 539 1.82 11.58 10.08
CA ARG A 539 2.80 10.66 10.69
C ARG A 539 3.72 9.99 9.66
N ARG A 540 3.38 10.05 8.36
CA ARG A 540 3.99 9.28 7.26
C ARG A 540 3.87 7.75 7.48
N ASP A 541 2.87 7.33 8.24
CA ASP A 541 2.60 5.92 8.55
C ASP A 541 1.67 5.34 7.48
N PHE A 542 2.29 4.79 6.43
CA PHE A 542 1.58 4.06 5.38
C PHE A 542 1.44 2.56 5.67
N SER A 543 2.13 2.05 6.69
CA SER A 543 1.90 0.69 7.21
C SER A 543 0.75 0.68 8.20
N CYS A 544 -0.26 -0.14 7.93
CA CYS A 544 -1.20 -0.53 8.96
C CYS A 544 -0.44 -1.54 9.85
N ASP A 545 0.25 -1.08 10.90
CA ASP A 545 0.93 -2.00 11.83
C ASP A 545 -0.06 -2.98 12.48
N GLU A 546 -1.34 -2.61 12.55
CA GLU A 546 -2.44 -3.49 12.97
C GLU A 546 -2.73 -4.63 11.95
N ASP A 547 -2.46 -4.45 10.66
CA ASP A 547 -2.55 -5.54 9.67
C ASP A 547 -1.43 -6.57 9.89
N LYS A 548 -0.24 -6.13 10.34
CA LYS A 548 0.86 -7.04 10.72
C LYS A 548 0.52 -7.85 11.97
N ASP A 549 -0.16 -7.24 12.93
CA ASP A 549 -0.64 -7.94 14.13
C ASP A 549 -1.79 -8.91 13.79
N ALA A 550 -2.69 -8.54 12.87
CA ALA A 550 -3.72 -9.43 12.35
C ALA A 550 -3.11 -10.60 11.55
N GLU A 551 -2.05 -10.37 10.78
CA GLU A 551 -1.28 -11.42 10.09
C GLU A 551 -0.53 -12.32 11.08
N LEU A 552 0.09 -11.76 12.13
CA LEU A 552 0.71 -12.52 13.24
C LEU A 552 -0.30 -13.41 13.95
N LEU A 553 -1.50 -12.90 14.23
CA LEU A 553 -2.59 -13.67 14.85
C LEU A 553 -3.25 -14.66 13.88
N ALA A 554 -3.26 -14.38 12.57
CA ALA A 554 -3.75 -15.32 11.56
C ALA A 554 -2.76 -16.48 11.34
N LEU A 555 -1.45 -16.21 11.37
CA LEU A 555 -0.38 -17.21 11.38
C LEU A 555 -0.49 -18.14 12.61
N ALA A 556 -0.86 -17.59 13.78
CA ALA A 556 -1.09 -18.38 14.99
C ALA A 556 -2.39 -19.20 14.97
N ASN A 557 -3.42 -18.77 14.22
CA ASN A 557 -4.77 -19.37 14.22
C ASN A 557 -5.11 -20.19 12.96
N GLY A 558 -4.11 -20.58 12.16
CA GLY A 558 -4.28 -21.39 10.94
C GLY A 558 -5.04 -22.72 11.10
N ALA A 559 -5.39 -23.12 12.32
CA ALA A 559 -6.17 -24.31 12.62
C ALA A 559 -7.71 -24.14 12.58
N ILE A 560 -8.27 -22.92 12.63
CA ILE A 560 -9.72 -22.76 12.91
C ILE A 560 -10.58 -22.44 11.67
N PHE A 561 -10.04 -21.74 10.66
CA PHE A 561 -10.87 -21.28 9.53
C PHE A 561 -11.26 -22.39 8.53
N CYS A 562 -10.54 -23.51 8.49
CA CYS A 562 -10.83 -24.62 7.56
C CYS A 562 -11.92 -25.60 8.04
N ILE A 563 -12.38 -25.51 9.30
CA ILE A 563 -13.37 -26.47 9.84
C ILE A 563 -14.81 -26.00 9.58
N LEU A 564 -15.06 -24.69 9.45
CA LEU A 564 -16.42 -24.16 9.25
C LEU A 564 -16.90 -24.20 7.80
N SER A 565 -16.04 -24.45 6.80
CA SER A 565 -16.45 -24.54 5.38
C SER A 565 -16.91 -25.94 4.93
N ARG A 566 -16.78 -26.98 5.79
CA ARG A 566 -17.14 -28.37 5.43
C ARG A 566 -18.40 -28.93 6.12
N ARG A 567 -19.11 -28.16 6.94
CA ARG A 567 -20.40 -28.56 7.51
C ARG A 567 -21.54 -27.64 7.08
N SER A 568 -21.82 -27.61 5.80
CA SER A 568 -23.17 -27.30 5.32
C SER A 568 -23.44 -28.13 4.08
N ILE A 569 -24.03 -29.31 4.28
CA ILE A 569 -25.03 -29.95 3.42
C ILE A 569 -25.52 -31.20 4.17
N ARG A 570 -26.84 -31.23 4.39
CA ARG A 570 -27.67 -32.29 5.00
C ARG A 570 -27.49 -32.54 6.51
N GLN A 571 -28.42 -32.00 7.30
CA GLN A 571 -29.28 -32.85 8.13
C GLN A 571 -30.55 -32.11 8.54
N ARG A 572 -31.68 -32.78 8.33
CA ARG A 572 -33.03 -32.36 8.72
C ARG A 572 -33.12 -32.31 10.24
N TYR A 573 -33.85 -31.31 10.73
CA TYR A 573 -34.30 -31.16 12.11
C TYR A 573 -34.94 -32.45 12.65
N TYR A 574 -34.45 -32.94 13.78
CA TYR A 574 -35.26 -33.52 14.85
C TYR A 574 -34.62 -33.18 16.19
N TRP A 575 -35.37 -32.42 17.00
CA TRP A 575 -35.04 -32.07 18.38
C TRP A 575 -35.55 -33.18 19.30
N THR A 576 -34.68 -33.80 20.08
CA THR A 576 -35.05 -34.50 21.33
C THR A 576 -33.87 -34.48 22.32
N GLY A 577 -34.08 -33.80 23.46
CA GLY A 577 -33.68 -34.27 24.80
C GLY A 577 -32.21 -34.25 25.24
N GLU A 578 -31.93 -33.33 26.19
CA GLU A 578 -30.99 -33.45 27.33
C GLU A 578 -29.48 -33.72 27.08
N ALA A 579 -28.66 -32.69 27.32
CA ALA A 579 -27.22 -32.85 27.55
C ALA A 579 -26.79 -32.13 28.85
N THR A 580 -26.54 -32.91 29.89
CA THR A 580 -25.86 -32.54 31.13
C THR A 580 -24.39 -32.25 30.87
N LEU A 581 -23.94 -31.01 31.07
CA LEU A 581 -22.54 -30.59 31.03
C LEU A 581 -21.88 -30.83 32.41
N ARG A 582 -20.94 -31.78 32.49
CA ARG A 582 -19.98 -31.88 33.61
C ARG A 582 -18.75 -31.02 33.29
N TRP A 583 -18.44 -30.09 34.18
CA TRP A 583 -17.23 -29.27 34.16
C TRP A 583 -16.05 -30.06 34.73
N LEU A 584 -14.94 -30.14 33.99
CA LEU A 584 -13.65 -30.59 34.52
C LEU A 584 -12.86 -29.36 34.97
N VAL A 585 -12.63 -29.24 36.27
CA VAL A 585 -11.80 -28.20 36.90
C VAL A 585 -10.34 -28.66 36.80
N VAL A 586 -9.49 -27.88 36.15
CA VAL A 586 -8.03 -28.05 36.23
C VAL A 586 -7.49 -27.00 37.20
N SER A 587 -7.10 -27.46 38.39
CA SER A 587 -6.38 -26.68 39.39
C SER A 587 -4.90 -26.58 38.99
N ILE A 588 -4.37 -25.37 38.91
CA ILE A 588 -2.93 -25.11 38.79
C ILE A 588 -2.40 -24.78 40.19
N THR A 589 -1.64 -25.70 40.77
CA THR A 589 -0.78 -25.45 41.94
C THR A 589 0.52 -24.81 41.48
N ILE A 590 0.84 -23.65 42.05
CA ILE A 590 2.17 -23.02 41.98
C ILE A 590 2.83 -23.20 43.33
N GLY A 591 4.10 -23.57 43.35
CA GLY A 591 4.99 -23.39 44.48
C GLY A 591 6.43 -23.75 44.12
N PRO A 592 7.37 -23.57 45.06
CA PRO A 592 7.50 -22.45 46.00
C PRO A 592 8.07 -21.19 45.34
#